data_AF-A0A533UM00-F1
#
_entry.id   AF-A0A533UM00-F1
#
_cell.length_a   1.000
_cell.length_b   1.000
_cell.length_c   1.000
_cell.angle_alpha   90.00
_cell.angle_beta   90.00
_cell.angle_gamma   90.00
#
_symmetry.space_group_name_H-M   'P 1'
#
loop_
_entity.id
_entity.type
_entity.pdbx_description
1 polymer ?
#
loop_
_entity_poly.entity_id
_entity_poly.type
_entity_poly.pdbx_seq_one_letter_code
_entity_poly.pdbx_strand_id
1 'polypeptide(L)'
;MYQAVIQKSQRIVDIAPNWADKIKSLQQEGFPFPLSLGWWKWYFSLDSPSKCIVGEAHGYSSQYESECKTCDRLGWEFGHSFLMRSTKDFRDNIQEFVTHWNEKHLL
;
A
#
# COMPACT_ATOMS: atom_id res chain seq x y z
N MET A 1 -12.56 3.24 -36.95
CA MET A 1 -12.15 2.14 -36.05
C MET A 1 -11.76 2.78 -34.72
N TYR A 2 -12.68 2.83 -33.76
CA TYR A 2 -12.37 3.34 -32.44
C TYR A 2 -11.69 2.21 -31.66
N GLN A 3 -10.39 2.31 -31.44
CA GLN A 3 -9.73 1.50 -30.42
C GLN A 3 -10.30 1.93 -29.08
N ALA A 4 -11.16 1.09 -28.48
CA ALA A 4 -11.53 1.25 -27.09
C ALA A 4 -10.23 1.10 -26.29
N VAL A 5 -9.69 2.21 -25.80
CA VAL A 5 -8.63 2.18 -24.80
C VAL A 5 -9.24 1.52 -23.58
N ILE A 6 -8.95 0.23 -23.38
CA ILE A 6 -9.30 -0.48 -22.15
C ILE A 6 -8.49 0.21 -21.06
N GLN A 7 -9.10 1.15 -20.36
CA GLN A 7 -8.48 1.84 -19.23
C GLN A 7 -8.29 0.78 -18.14
N LYS A 8 -7.06 0.29 -18.02
CA LYS A 8 -6.70 -0.78 -17.08
C LYS A 8 -6.82 -0.22 -15.67
N SER A 9 -7.91 -0.51 -14.96
CA SER A 9 -7.99 -0.26 -13.52
C SER A 9 -7.27 -1.39 -12.80
N GLN A 10 -6.22 -1.05 -12.06
CA GLN A 10 -5.50 -2.00 -11.23
C GLN A 10 -6.07 -2.03 -9.82
N ARG A 11 -6.14 -3.25 -9.28
CA ARG A 11 -6.47 -3.50 -7.87
C ARG A 11 -5.18 -3.63 -7.07
N ILE A 12 -5.28 -3.67 -5.75
CA ILE A 12 -4.10 -3.81 -4.88
C ILE A 12 -3.24 -5.04 -5.20
N VAL A 13 -3.85 -6.15 -5.64
CA VAL A 13 -3.13 -7.37 -6.07
C VAL A 13 -2.30 -7.18 -7.33
N ASP A 14 -2.66 -6.22 -8.17
CA ASP A 14 -1.94 -5.89 -9.40
C ASP A 14 -0.83 -4.87 -9.13
N ILE A 15 -1.01 -4.00 -8.13
CA ILE A 15 -0.10 -2.90 -7.76
C ILE A 15 0.99 -3.35 -6.79
N ALA A 16 0.62 -4.04 -5.71
CA ALA A 16 1.51 -4.47 -4.62
C ALA A 16 1.15 -5.91 -4.18
N PRO A 17 1.51 -6.92 -4.98
CA PRO A 17 1.05 -8.29 -4.78
C PRO A 17 1.44 -8.90 -3.43
N ASN A 18 2.66 -8.67 -2.93
CA ASN A 18 3.07 -9.23 -1.64
C ASN A 18 2.32 -8.57 -0.47
N TRP A 19 2.00 -7.29 -0.59
CA TRP A 19 1.15 -6.60 0.37
C TRP A 19 -0.32 -7.01 0.26
N ALA A 20 -0.82 -7.38 -0.92
CA ALA A 20 -2.20 -7.84 -1.08
C ALA A 20 -2.51 -9.09 -0.24
N ASP A 21 -1.56 -10.04 -0.14
CA ASP A 21 -1.70 -11.21 0.72
C ASP A 21 -1.75 -10.83 2.20
N LYS A 22 -0.87 -9.91 2.63
CA LYS A 22 -0.85 -9.37 3.99
C LYS A 22 -2.18 -8.67 4.35
N ILE A 23 -2.71 -7.88 3.42
CA ILE A 23 -3.99 -7.18 3.58
C ILE A 23 -5.15 -8.17 3.70
N LYS A 24 -5.13 -9.27 2.94
CA LYS A 24 -6.12 -10.33 3.05
C LYS A 24 -6.12 -10.96 4.45
N SER A 25 -4.94 -11.26 5.00
CA SER A 25 -4.82 -11.73 6.39
C SER A 25 -5.35 -10.70 7.39
N LEU A 26 -5.05 -9.41 7.21
CA LEU A 26 -5.59 -8.32 8.04
C LEU A 26 -7.13 -8.30 8.05
N GLN A 27 -7.78 -8.56 6.91
CA GLN A 27 -9.23 -8.58 6.82
C GLN A 27 -9.87 -9.76 7.58
N GLN A 28 -9.16 -10.88 7.67
CA GLN A 28 -9.65 -12.11 8.32
C GLN A 28 -9.31 -12.17 9.81
N GLU A 29 -8.08 -11.79 10.17
CA GLU A 29 -7.49 -12.04 11.49
C GLU A 29 -7.18 -10.74 12.25
N GLY A 30 -7.23 -9.58 11.59
CA GLY A 30 -6.81 -8.31 12.15
C GLY A 30 -5.29 -8.13 12.10
N PHE A 31 -4.78 -7.09 12.78
CA PHE A 31 -3.35 -6.85 12.85
C PHE A 31 -2.65 -7.90 13.72
N PRO A 32 -1.40 -8.27 13.36
CA PRO A 32 -0.56 -9.07 14.24
C PRO A 32 -0.51 -8.52 15.67
N PHE A 33 -0.41 -9.41 16.66
CA PHE A 33 -0.29 -9.00 18.05
C PHE A 33 1.00 -8.19 18.27
N PRO A 34 0.97 -7.05 19.01
CA PRO A 34 2.14 -6.19 19.17
C PRO A 34 3.38 -6.97 19.63
N LEU A 35 4.54 -6.62 19.10
CA LEU A 35 5.83 -7.23 19.44
C LEU A 35 5.98 -8.73 19.09
N SER A 36 4.98 -9.37 18.49
CA SER A 36 5.12 -10.69 17.92
C SER A 36 6.05 -10.68 16.70
N LEU A 37 6.57 -11.84 16.30
CA LEU A 37 7.38 -11.97 15.08
C LEU A 37 6.63 -11.46 13.84
N GLY A 38 5.33 -11.70 13.75
CA GLY A 38 4.48 -11.20 12.66
C GLY A 38 4.36 -9.68 12.68
N TRP A 39 4.23 -9.09 13.87
CA TRP A 39 4.16 -7.64 14.03
C TRP A 39 5.46 -6.95 13.63
N TRP A 40 6.60 -7.47 14.07
CA TRP A 40 7.91 -6.94 13.66
C TRP A 40 8.14 -7.03 12.15
N LYS A 41 7.74 -8.15 11.51
CA LYS A 41 7.81 -8.28 10.05
C LYS A 41 7.00 -7.20 9.33
N TRP A 42 5.79 -6.90 9.82
CA TRP A 42 4.96 -5.82 9.28
C TRP A 42 5.59 -4.46 9.51
N TYR A 43 5.98 -4.17 10.75
CA TYR A 43 6.63 -2.92 11.14
C TYR A 43 7.83 -2.59 10.24
N PHE A 44 8.81 -3.48 10.14
CA PHE A 44 10.00 -3.24 9.31
C PHE A 44 9.70 -3.16 7.82
N SER A 45 8.63 -3.81 7.35
CA SER A 45 8.22 -3.67 5.95
C SER A 45 7.58 -2.31 5.68
N LEU A 46 6.76 -1.79 6.61
CA LEU A 46 6.11 -0.48 6.48
C LEU A 46 7.09 0.67 6.70
N ASP A 47 8.03 0.51 7.64
CA ASP A 47 9.05 1.51 8.01
C ASP A 47 10.15 1.67 6.94
N SER A 48 10.29 0.69 6.04
CA SER A 48 11.25 0.73 4.94
C SER A 48 10.61 1.37 3.70
N PRO A 49 11.01 2.58 3.26
CA PRO A 49 10.39 3.25 2.12
C PRO A 49 10.37 2.41 0.85
N SER A 50 11.44 1.66 0.57
CA SER A 50 11.51 0.78 -0.60
C SER A 50 10.72 -0.54 -0.47
N LYS A 51 10.20 -0.90 0.70
CA LYS A 51 9.51 -2.19 0.93
C LYS A 51 8.08 -2.01 1.44
N CYS A 52 7.69 -0.79 1.77
CA CYS A 52 6.32 -0.48 2.16
C CYS A 52 5.38 -0.71 0.95
N ILE A 53 4.07 -0.57 1.17
CA ILE A 53 3.06 -0.82 0.11
C ILE A 53 3.34 0.02 -1.13
N VAL A 54 3.69 1.28 -0.92
CA VAL A 54 4.00 2.24 -2.00
C VAL A 54 5.35 1.92 -2.65
N GLY A 55 6.36 1.56 -1.86
CA GLY A 55 7.66 1.15 -2.37
C GLY A 55 7.60 -0.08 -3.26
N GLU A 56 6.83 -1.11 -2.87
CA GLU A 56 6.58 -2.29 -3.70
C GLU A 56 5.95 -1.88 -5.04
N ALA A 57 4.94 -1.01 -5.01
CA ALA A 57 4.26 -0.53 -6.21
C ALA A 57 5.20 0.20 -7.18
N HIS A 58 6.20 0.91 -6.66
CA HIS A 58 7.27 1.55 -7.42
C HIS A 58 8.45 0.61 -7.72
N GLY A 59 8.25 -0.71 -7.69
CA GLY A 59 9.30 -1.68 -8.03
C GLY A 59 10.39 -1.82 -6.97
N TYR A 60 10.02 -1.73 -5.70
CA TYR A 60 10.90 -1.71 -4.53
C TYR A 60 11.85 -0.50 -4.47
N SER A 61 11.31 0.68 -4.75
CA SER A 61 12.03 1.95 -4.79
C SER A 61 11.45 2.96 -3.80
N SER A 62 12.30 3.82 -3.23
CA SER A 62 11.87 4.96 -2.40
C SER A 62 11.74 6.27 -3.20
N GLN A 63 11.98 6.25 -4.52
CA GLN A 63 11.96 7.47 -5.36
C GLN A 63 10.63 8.21 -5.30
N TYR A 64 9.52 7.49 -5.07
CA TYR A 64 8.19 8.06 -4.92
C TYR A 64 8.12 9.16 -3.84
N GLU A 65 8.97 9.11 -2.81
CA GLU A 65 9.02 10.11 -1.74
C GLU A 65 9.32 11.51 -2.30
N SER A 66 10.13 11.58 -3.37
CA SER A 66 10.48 12.82 -4.05
C SER A 66 9.59 13.15 -5.25
N GLU A 67 8.99 12.14 -5.87
CA GLU A 67 8.27 12.26 -7.14
C GLU A 67 6.77 12.46 -6.96
N CYS A 68 6.18 11.92 -5.89
CA CYS A 68 4.75 12.01 -5.64
C CYS A 68 4.44 12.24 -4.15
N LYS A 69 4.03 13.46 -3.82
CA LYS A 69 3.65 13.87 -2.45
C LYS A 69 2.52 13.02 -1.84
N THR A 70 1.60 12.52 -2.68
CA THR A 70 0.51 11.66 -2.20
C THR A 70 1.03 10.27 -1.85
N CYS A 71 1.92 9.71 -2.68
CA CYS A 71 2.59 8.44 -2.40
C CYS A 71 3.47 8.54 -1.14
N ASP A 72 4.22 9.63 -0.98
CA ASP A 72 5.00 9.92 0.23
C ASP A 72 4.12 9.89 1.48
N ARG A 73 3.07 10.72 1.51
CA ARG A 73 2.12 10.75 2.63
C ARG A 73 1.50 9.39 2.90
N LEU A 74 1.05 8.67 1.87
CA LEU A 74 0.41 7.35 2.06
C LEU A 74 1.38 6.33 2.65
N GLY A 75 2.67 6.36 2.28
CA GLY A 75 3.70 5.54 2.91
C GLY A 75 3.73 5.73 4.43
N TRP A 76 3.73 6.99 4.88
CA TRP A 76 3.66 7.34 6.30
C TRP A 76 2.34 6.92 6.95
N GLU A 77 1.21 7.17 6.30
CA GLU A 77 -0.12 6.85 6.85
C GLU A 77 -0.35 5.34 7.03
N PHE A 78 0.22 4.49 6.17
CA PHE A 78 0.19 3.04 6.40
C PHE A 78 0.96 2.64 7.66
N GLY A 79 2.16 3.20 7.87
CA GLY A 79 2.93 2.98 9.10
C GLY A 79 2.18 3.47 10.34
N HIS A 80 1.63 4.68 10.28
CA HIS A 80 0.88 5.30 11.37
C HIS A 80 -0.37 4.50 11.75
N SER A 81 -1.22 4.17 10.77
CA SER A 81 -2.44 3.37 11.02
C SER A 81 -2.15 1.98 11.55
N PHE A 82 -1.04 1.35 11.13
CA PHE A 82 -0.56 0.08 11.71
C PHE A 82 -0.13 0.23 13.18
N LEU A 83 0.66 1.25 13.51
CA LEU A 83 1.11 1.51 14.88
C LEU A 83 -0.07 1.82 15.82
N MET A 84 -1.04 2.60 15.33
CA MET A 84 -2.29 2.91 16.05
C MET A 84 -3.28 1.74 16.09
N ARG A 85 -2.97 0.63 15.40
CA ARG A 85 -3.84 -0.55 15.23
C ARG A 85 -5.22 -0.20 14.65
N SER A 86 -5.31 0.87 13.86
CA SER A 86 -6.56 1.32 13.24
C SER A 86 -6.81 0.58 11.93
N THR A 87 -7.59 -0.50 12.00
CA THR A 87 -7.94 -1.28 10.80
C THR A 87 -8.76 -0.45 9.81
N LYS A 88 -9.58 0.47 10.32
CA LYS A 88 -10.39 1.38 9.48
C LYS A 88 -9.47 2.29 8.66
N ASP A 89 -8.58 3.03 9.32
CA ASP A 89 -7.73 4.00 8.62
C ASP A 89 -6.75 3.30 7.67
N PHE A 90 -6.25 2.11 8.03
CA PHE A 90 -5.44 1.31 7.13
C PHE A 90 -6.22 0.91 5.86
N ARG A 91 -7.51 0.56 5.96
CA ARG A 91 -8.36 0.28 4.79
C ARG A 91 -8.66 1.53 3.97
N ASP A 92 -8.92 2.65 4.63
CA ASP A 92 -9.15 3.94 3.96
C ASP A 92 -7.90 4.34 3.16
N ASN A 93 -6.71 4.16 3.73
CA ASN A 93 -5.43 4.37 3.05
C ASN A 93 -5.24 3.44 1.84
N ILE A 94 -5.65 2.17 1.91
CA ILE A 94 -5.61 1.26 0.76
C ILE A 94 -6.50 1.79 -0.37
N GLN A 95 -7.73 2.20 -0.03
CA GLN A 95 -8.67 2.69 -1.02
C GLN A 95 -8.16 3.98 -1.68
N GLU A 96 -7.65 4.92 -0.88
CA GLU A 96 -7.04 6.15 -1.37
C GLU A 96 -5.84 5.85 -2.27
N PHE A 97 -4.96 4.95 -1.85
CA PHE A 97 -3.78 4.55 -2.62
C PHE A 97 -4.16 3.94 -3.98
N VAL A 98 -5.09 2.99 -4.01
CA VAL A 98 -5.53 2.35 -5.27
C VAL A 98 -6.17 3.39 -6.19
N THR A 99 -7.02 4.28 -5.67
CA THR A 99 -7.62 5.34 -6.48
C THR A 99 -6.54 6.26 -7.05
N HIS A 100 -5.64 6.76 -6.22
CA HIS A 100 -4.55 7.64 -6.63
C HIS A 100 -3.63 6.97 -7.67
N TRP A 101 -3.31 5.69 -7.48
CA TRP A 101 -2.49 4.91 -8.40
C TRP A 101 -3.10 4.88 -9.80
N ASN A 102 -4.39 4.53 -9.87
CA ASN A 102 -5.12 4.46 -11.13
C ASN A 102 -5.23 5.82 -11.83
N GLU A 103 -5.28 6.92 -11.08
CA GLU A 103 -5.42 8.27 -11.65
C GLU A 103 -4.10 8.91 -12.08
N LYS A 104 -2.96 8.55 -11.45
CA LYS A 104 -1.69 9.28 -11.63
C LYS A 104 -0.53 8.47 -12.16
N HIS A 105 -0.60 7.13 -12.06
CA HIS A 105 0.53 6.25 -12.41
C HIS A 105 0.19 5.25 -13.52
N LEU A 106 -1.08 5.14 -13.92
CA LEU A 106 -1.54 4.27 -15.03
C LEU A 106 -1.96 5.03 -16.29
N LEU A 107 -2.09 6.36 -16.20
CA LEU A 107 -2.38 7.26 -17.34
C LEU A 107 -1.08 7.81 -17.92
#